data_AF-A0A673CUX9-F1
#
_entry.id   AF-A0A673CUX9-F1
#
_cell.length_a   1.000
_cell.length_b   1.000
_cell.length_c   1.000
_cell.angle_alpha   90.00
_cell.angle_beta   90.00
_cell.angle_gamma   90.00
#
_symmetry.space_group_name_H-M   'P 1'
#
loop_
_entity.id
_entity.type
_entity.pdbx_description
1 polymer ?
#
loop_
_entity_poly.entity_id
_entity_poly.type
_entity_poly.pdbx_seq_one_letter_code
_entity_poly.pdbx_strand_id
1 'polypeptide(L)'
;MNHLAYQSPLPAKNTYLQQKWDKASYEMHRRKVKSATSTIDTTAPKTYGHLSLKLKKQKLEEERTMKIQRENTLLSEKIIYIMRTTGGTDNRNFYVRKSLGKEQRQLELLRITKENEMILHRLNQCKPHYNVKSWHEDWIKTLKVMDSISRYPRGRSNQQKVFFPYLLKCLFFISVYQNTMSLPL
;
A
#
# COMPACT_ATOMS: atom_id res chain seq x y z
N MET A 1 87.81 -45.88 34.74
CA MET A 1 86.91 -46.43 35.78
C MET A 1 87.59 -46.19 37.11
N ASN A 2 87.08 -45.31 37.96
CA ASN A 2 87.79 -44.95 39.19
C ASN A 2 87.74 -46.10 40.20
N HIS A 3 88.89 -46.72 40.45
CA HIS A 3 89.12 -47.76 41.45
C HIS A 3 89.20 -47.16 42.86
N LEU A 4 88.27 -46.26 43.22
CA LEU A 4 88.29 -45.60 44.51
C LEU A 4 87.91 -46.60 45.60
N ALA A 5 88.81 -46.82 46.55
CA ALA A 5 88.54 -47.64 47.73
C ALA A 5 87.37 -47.04 48.52
N TYR A 6 86.51 -47.92 49.05
CA TYR A 6 85.36 -47.51 49.84
C TYR A 6 85.81 -46.70 51.08
N GLN A 7 85.32 -45.46 51.18
CA GLN A 7 85.57 -44.56 52.29
C GLN A 7 84.36 -44.60 53.22
N SER A 8 84.54 -45.12 54.44
CA SER A 8 83.46 -45.10 55.42
C SER A 8 83.39 -43.72 56.08
N PRO A 9 82.19 -43.13 56.19
CA PRO A 9 82.01 -41.82 56.83
C PRO A 9 82.21 -41.87 58.36
N LEU A 10 82.17 -43.07 58.96
CA LEU A 10 82.36 -43.29 60.38
C LEU A 10 83.53 -44.26 60.61
N PRO A 11 84.28 -44.15 61.73
CA PRO A 11 85.36 -45.08 62.03
C PRO A 11 84.80 -46.50 62.23
N ALA A 12 85.23 -47.43 61.37
CA ALA A 12 84.81 -48.83 61.40
C ALA A 12 85.99 -49.74 61.74
N LYS A 13 85.77 -50.74 62.61
CA LYS A 13 86.80 -51.74 62.94
C LYS A 13 87.13 -52.67 61.76
N ASN A 14 86.17 -52.87 60.85
CA ASN A 14 86.35 -53.69 59.64
C ASN A 14 85.69 -52.98 58.44
N THR A 15 86.52 -52.46 57.54
CA THR A 15 86.10 -51.67 56.38
C THR A 15 85.27 -52.47 55.37
N TYR A 16 85.57 -53.76 55.20
CA TYR A 16 84.87 -54.63 54.24
C TYR A 16 83.43 -54.92 54.67
N LEU A 17 83.23 -55.23 55.95
CA LEU A 17 81.90 -55.47 56.49
C LEU A 17 81.04 -54.22 56.44
N GLN A 18 81.63 -53.06 56.73
CA GLN A 18 80.94 -51.77 56.67
C GLN A 18 80.49 -51.44 55.24
N GLN A 19 81.36 -51.65 54.23
CA GLN A 19 80.99 -51.48 52.81
C GLN A 19 79.79 -52.35 52.42
N LYS A 20 79.78 -53.62 52.86
CA LYS A 20 78.70 -54.56 52.54
C LYS A 20 77.37 -54.13 53.17
N TRP A 21 77.39 -53.65 54.41
CA TRP A 21 76.20 -53.15 55.09
C TRP A 21 75.67 -51.86 54.49
N ASP A 22 76.55 -50.90 54.17
CA ASP A 22 76.15 -49.64 53.52
C ASP A 22 75.53 -49.92 52.15
N LYS A 23 76.14 -50.82 51.37
CA LYS A 23 75.58 -51.23 50.07
C LYS A 23 74.20 -51.86 50.22
N ALA A 24 74.03 -52.78 51.17
CA ALA A 24 72.73 -53.42 51.42
C ALA A 24 71.66 -52.43 51.90
N SER A 25 72.04 -51.49 52.79
CA SER A 25 71.16 -50.43 53.27
C SER A 25 70.74 -49.48 52.15
N TYR A 26 71.71 -49.08 51.30
CA TYR A 26 71.45 -48.27 50.12
C TYR A 26 70.49 -48.97 49.14
N GLU A 27 70.76 -50.23 48.82
CA GLU A 27 69.89 -51.03 47.94
C GLU A 27 68.48 -51.19 48.52
N MET A 28 68.35 -51.38 49.84
CA MET A 28 67.07 -51.45 50.53
C MET A 28 66.32 -50.11 50.47
N HIS A 29 66.99 -49.00 50.74
CA HIS A 29 66.42 -47.66 50.64
C HIS A 29 65.96 -47.39 49.21
N ARG A 30 66.80 -47.67 48.21
CA ARG A 30 66.44 -47.49 46.79
C ARG A 30 65.25 -48.35 46.38
N ARG A 31 65.13 -49.57 46.91
CA ARG A 31 63.92 -50.40 46.71
C ARG A 31 62.68 -49.74 47.29
N LYS A 32 62.75 -49.26 48.55
CA LYS A 32 61.64 -48.55 49.20
C LYS A 32 61.21 -47.28 48.46
N VAL A 33 62.18 -46.49 47.98
CA VAL A 33 61.91 -45.28 47.19
C VAL A 33 61.26 -45.63 45.85
N LYS A 34 61.76 -46.67 45.16
CA LYS A 34 61.17 -47.12 43.88
C LYS A 34 59.76 -47.69 44.05
N SER A 35 59.48 -48.36 45.18
CA SER A 35 58.17 -48.93 45.47
C SER A 35 57.19 -47.95 46.11
N ALA A 36 57.63 -46.72 46.45
CA ALA A 36 56.76 -45.73 47.05
C ALA A 36 55.76 -45.20 46.01
N THR A 37 54.47 -45.44 46.25
CA THR A 37 53.38 -44.87 45.46
C THR A 37 53.01 -43.48 45.97
N SER A 38 52.47 -42.63 45.10
CA SER A 38 51.97 -41.30 45.49
C SER A 38 50.75 -41.44 46.41
N THR A 39 50.80 -40.83 47.59
CA THR A 39 49.69 -40.84 48.57
C THR A 39 48.46 -40.06 48.08
N ILE A 40 48.65 -39.11 47.17
CA ILE A 40 47.60 -38.25 46.64
C ILE A 40 47.36 -38.61 45.19
N ASP A 41 46.09 -38.71 44.82
CA ASP A 41 45.68 -38.87 43.43
C ASP A 41 46.06 -37.61 42.65
N THR A 42 46.86 -37.78 41.61
CA THR A 42 47.29 -36.70 40.69
C THR A 42 46.57 -36.75 39.34
N THR A 43 45.57 -37.63 39.21
CA THR A 43 44.81 -37.75 37.95
C THR A 43 43.89 -36.55 37.74
N ALA A 44 43.66 -36.23 36.46
CA ALA A 44 42.77 -35.14 36.10
C ALA A 44 41.31 -35.46 36.51
N PRO A 45 40.56 -34.49 37.06
CA PRO A 45 39.15 -34.68 37.39
C PRO A 45 38.33 -35.11 36.17
N LYS A 46 37.29 -35.92 36.41
CA LYS A 46 36.38 -36.36 35.35
C LYS A 46 35.66 -35.16 34.74
N THR A 47 35.72 -35.04 33.42
CA THR A 47 34.95 -34.03 32.67
C THR A 47 33.55 -34.58 32.41
N TYR A 48 32.52 -33.81 32.74
CA TYR A 48 31.13 -34.21 32.49
C TYR A 48 30.57 -33.50 31.25
N GLY A 49 29.96 -34.25 30.34
CA GLY A 49 29.42 -33.71 29.09
C GLY A 49 28.37 -32.62 29.28
N HIS A 50 27.60 -32.65 30.38
CA HIS A 50 26.58 -31.64 30.68
C HIS A 50 27.16 -30.27 31.10
N LEU A 51 28.44 -30.22 31.52
CA LEU A 51 29.14 -28.96 31.80
C LEU A 51 29.61 -28.30 30.50
N SER A 52 30.05 -29.11 29.52
CA SER A 52 30.51 -28.63 28.21
C SER A 52 29.35 -28.30 27.26
N LEU A 53 28.27 -29.09 27.31
CA LEU A 53 27.13 -28.99 26.40
C LEU A 53 25.85 -28.60 27.16
N LYS A 54 25.42 -27.34 26.98
CA LYS A 54 24.15 -26.83 27.52
C LYS A 54 22.98 -27.20 26.61
N LEU A 55 22.61 -28.48 26.59
CA LEU A 55 21.58 -29.03 25.70
C LEU A 55 20.24 -28.28 25.74
N LYS A 56 19.79 -27.87 26.94
CA LYS A 56 18.55 -27.08 27.08
C LYS A 56 18.62 -25.72 26.38
N LYS A 57 19.78 -25.06 26.45
CA LYS A 57 20.00 -23.77 25.77
C LYS A 57 19.97 -23.95 24.25
N GLN A 58 20.64 -24.99 23.75
CA GLN A 58 20.67 -25.30 22.33
C GLN A 58 19.26 -25.59 21.79
N LYS A 59 18.50 -26.45 22.48
CA LYS A 59 17.12 -26.75 22.12
C LYS A 59 16.21 -25.51 22.07
N LEU A 60 16.35 -24.61 23.05
CA LEU A 60 15.56 -23.38 23.07
C LEU A 60 15.89 -22.46 21.89
N GLU A 61 17.16 -22.39 21.49
CA GLU A 61 17.60 -21.61 20.32
C GLU A 61 17.08 -22.23 19.01
N GLU A 62 17.11 -23.56 18.90
CA GLU A 62 16.51 -24.30 17.79
C GLU A 62 15.00 -24.05 17.69
N GLU A 63 14.27 -24.11 18.80
CA GLU A 63 12.83 -23.82 18.82
C GLU A 63 12.53 -22.35 18.42
N ARG A 64 13.34 -21.40 18.90
CA ARG A 64 13.23 -19.99 18.54
C ARG A 64 13.48 -19.76 17.05
N THR A 65 14.55 -20.32 16.51
CA THR A 65 14.90 -20.18 15.09
C THR A 65 13.86 -20.85 14.18
N MET A 66 13.33 -22.02 14.58
CA MET A 66 12.22 -22.67 13.88
C MET A 66 10.96 -21.80 13.83
N LYS A 67 10.61 -21.14 14.94
CA LYS A 67 9.47 -20.23 15.00
C LYS A 67 9.66 -19.04 14.05
N ILE A 68 10.83 -18.39 14.11
CA ILE A 68 11.16 -17.27 13.24
C ILE A 68 11.09 -17.69 11.77
N GLN A 69 11.65 -18.85 11.42
CA GLN A 69 11.64 -19.33 10.05
C GLN A 69 10.23 -19.59 9.54
N ARG A 70 9.36 -20.17 10.37
CA ARG A 70 7.95 -20.42 10.03
C ARG A 70 7.20 -19.13 9.77
N GLU A 71 7.39 -18.13 10.63
CA GLU A 71 6.78 -16.81 10.49
C GLU A 71 7.28 -16.09 9.23
N ASN A 72 8.58 -16.16 8.95
CA ASN A 72 9.17 -15.59 7.74
C ASN A 72 8.64 -16.23 6.46
N THR A 73 8.45 -17.56 6.43
CA THR A 73 7.84 -18.26 5.29
C THR A 73 6.41 -17.78 5.07
N LEU A 74 5.60 -17.74 6.13
CA LEU A 74 4.21 -17.30 6.05
C LEU A 74 4.07 -15.83 5.64
N LEU A 75 4.97 -14.96 6.11
CA LEU A 75 5.04 -13.57 5.67
C LEU A 75 5.39 -13.47 4.19
N SER A 76 6.38 -14.23 3.74
CA SER A 76 6.82 -14.25 2.33
C SER A 76 5.70 -14.72 1.41
N GLU A 77 4.95 -15.76 1.79
CA GLU A 77 3.78 -16.24 1.06
C GLU A 77 2.70 -15.15 0.92
N LYS A 78 2.40 -14.43 2.00
CA LYS A 78 1.46 -13.30 1.98
C LYS A 78 1.94 -12.17 1.08
N ILE A 79 3.23 -11.83 1.13
CA ILE A 79 3.82 -10.81 0.25
C ILE A 79 3.70 -11.24 -1.20
N ILE A 80 4.06 -12.48 -1.53
CA ILE A 80 3.92 -13.03 -2.90
C ILE A 80 2.46 -12.96 -3.37
N TYR A 81 1.51 -13.30 -2.50
CA TYR A 81 0.08 -13.20 -2.80
C TYR A 81 -0.35 -11.76 -3.12
N ILE A 82 0.06 -10.79 -2.31
CA ILE A 82 -0.24 -9.36 -2.52
C ILE A 82 0.40 -8.86 -3.82
N MET A 83 1.66 -9.22 -4.06
CA MET A 83 2.39 -8.86 -5.28
C MET A 83 1.72 -9.42 -6.54
N ARG A 84 1.25 -10.68 -6.49
CA ARG A 84 0.49 -11.30 -7.59
C ARG A 84 -0.85 -10.61 -7.82
N THR A 85 -1.54 -10.21 -6.75
CA THR A 85 -2.90 -9.66 -6.80
C THR A 85 -2.91 -8.12 -6.95
N THR A 86 -1.76 -7.51 -7.24
CA THR A 86 -1.58 -6.05 -7.43
C THR A 86 -2.09 -5.19 -6.26
N GLY A 87 -2.22 -5.76 -5.06
CA GLY A 87 -2.69 -5.03 -3.87
C GLY A 87 -4.12 -4.50 -3.95
N GLY A 88 -4.99 -5.12 -4.76
CA GLY A 88 -6.40 -4.73 -4.86
C GLY A 88 -7.09 -4.80 -3.49
N THR A 89 -7.45 -3.65 -2.93
CA THR A 89 -8.28 -3.58 -1.72
C THR A 89 -9.74 -3.82 -2.13
N ASP A 90 -10.45 -4.68 -1.42
CA ASP A 90 -11.87 -5.01 -1.63
C ASP A 90 -12.84 -3.90 -1.17
N ASN A 91 -12.34 -2.66 -0.96
CA ASN A 91 -13.09 -1.52 -0.45
C ASN A 91 -14.16 -0.96 -1.41
N ARG A 92 -14.48 -1.67 -2.50
CA ARG A 92 -15.63 -1.38 -3.35
C ARG A 92 -16.91 -1.82 -2.65
N ASN A 93 -17.31 -1.03 -1.67
CA ASN A 93 -18.59 -1.19 -1.04
C ASN A 93 -19.67 -0.62 -1.96
N PHE A 94 -20.48 -1.49 -2.57
CA PHE A 94 -21.60 -1.11 -3.44
C PHE A 94 -22.77 -0.55 -2.60
N TYR A 95 -22.57 0.60 -1.97
CA TYR A 95 -23.67 1.32 -1.34
C TYR A 95 -24.47 2.06 -2.40
N VAL A 96 -25.75 1.69 -2.54
CA VAL A 96 -26.72 2.54 -3.23
C VAL A 96 -26.86 3.83 -2.43
N ARG A 97 -26.38 4.95 -2.98
CA ARG A 97 -26.51 6.28 -2.35
C ARG A 97 -28.00 6.65 -2.26
N LYS A 98 -28.62 6.38 -1.11
CA LYS A 98 -29.98 6.83 -0.80
C LYS A 98 -29.93 8.32 -0.48
N SER A 99 -30.36 9.17 -1.41
CA SER A 99 -30.54 10.60 -1.11
C SER A 99 -31.88 10.80 -0.39
N LEU A 100 -31.85 11.36 0.81
CA LEU A 100 -33.05 11.85 1.49
C LEU A 100 -33.72 12.90 0.57
N GLY A 101 -35.01 12.72 0.25
CA GLY A 101 -35.77 13.64 -0.59
C GLY A 101 -35.85 13.33 -2.09
N LYS A 102 -35.38 12.16 -2.57
CA LYS A 102 -35.55 11.76 -3.98
C LYS A 102 -37.03 11.76 -4.40
N GLU A 103 -37.88 11.19 -3.56
CA GLU A 103 -39.32 11.05 -3.81
C GLU A 103 -40.03 12.42 -3.79
N GLN A 104 -39.71 13.27 -2.81
CA GLN A 104 -40.23 14.65 -2.76
C GLN A 104 -39.82 15.45 -4.02
N ARG A 105 -38.57 15.32 -4.49
CA ARG A 105 -38.13 15.97 -5.72
C ARG A 105 -38.86 15.44 -6.96
N GLN A 106 -39.16 14.14 -7.00
CA GLN A 106 -39.93 13.54 -8.11
C GLN A 106 -41.37 14.05 -8.12
N LEU A 107 -42.03 14.13 -6.96
CA LEU A 107 -43.38 14.66 -6.84
C LEU A 107 -43.45 16.14 -7.25
N GLU A 108 -42.49 16.95 -6.81
CA GLU A 108 -42.42 18.36 -7.18
C GLU A 108 -42.17 18.54 -8.69
N LEU A 109 -41.32 17.70 -9.29
CA LEU A 109 -41.08 17.71 -10.73
C LEU A 109 -42.36 17.37 -11.51
N LEU A 110 -43.14 16.38 -11.06
CA LEU A 110 -44.43 16.05 -11.67
C LEU A 110 -45.43 17.20 -11.55
N ARG A 111 -45.49 17.86 -10.39
CA ARG A 111 -46.34 19.02 -10.17
C ARG A 111 -45.99 20.16 -11.14
N ILE A 112 -44.73 20.56 -11.18
CA ILE A 112 -44.23 21.63 -12.06
C ILE A 112 -44.51 21.28 -13.53
N THR A 113 -44.28 20.03 -13.92
CA THR A 113 -44.52 19.57 -15.30
C THR A 113 -45.99 19.73 -15.68
N LYS A 114 -46.92 19.30 -14.81
CA LYS A 114 -48.36 19.45 -15.03
C LYS A 114 -48.80 20.92 -15.09
N GLU A 115 -48.24 21.77 -14.23
CA GLU A 115 -48.51 23.20 -14.27
C GLU A 115 -48.02 23.83 -15.60
N ASN A 116 -46.83 23.46 -16.06
CA ASN A 116 -46.28 23.91 -17.33
C ASN A 116 -47.12 23.45 -18.53
N GLU A 117 -47.61 22.22 -18.52
CA GLU A 117 -48.53 21.70 -19.57
C GLU A 117 -49.83 22.52 -19.64
N MET A 118 -50.40 22.88 -18.48
CA MET A 118 -51.60 23.73 -18.44
C MET A 118 -51.32 25.14 -18.98
N ILE A 119 -50.18 25.73 -18.64
CA ILE A 119 -49.78 27.05 -19.15
C ILE A 119 -49.60 26.98 -20.67
N LEU A 120 -48.88 25.97 -21.17
CA LEU A 120 -48.67 25.77 -22.59
C LEU A 120 -49.98 25.61 -23.35
N HIS A 121 -50.92 24.81 -22.80
CA HIS A 121 -52.25 24.67 -23.37
C HIS A 121 -52.96 26.01 -23.45
N ARG A 122 -52.95 26.82 -22.38
CA ARG A 122 -53.56 28.16 -22.39
C ARG A 122 -52.92 29.06 -23.45
N LEU A 123 -51.58 29.10 -23.52
CA LEU A 123 -50.86 29.89 -24.52
C LEU A 123 -51.23 29.48 -25.95
N ASN A 124 -51.36 28.18 -26.22
CA ASN A 124 -51.75 27.68 -27.53
C ASN A 124 -53.21 28.02 -27.90
N GLN A 125 -54.12 28.05 -26.92
CA GLN A 125 -55.52 28.42 -27.16
C GLN A 125 -55.72 29.95 -27.25
N CYS A 126 -54.80 30.74 -26.70
CA CYS A 126 -54.82 32.19 -26.84
C CYS A 126 -54.54 32.58 -28.30
N LYS A 127 -55.55 33.14 -28.97
CA LYS A 127 -55.34 33.76 -30.29
C LYS A 127 -54.48 35.02 -30.13
N PRO A 128 -53.52 35.27 -31.04
CA PRO A 128 -52.78 36.53 -31.02
C PRO A 128 -53.76 37.69 -31.22
N HIS A 129 -53.75 38.65 -30.29
CA HIS A 129 -54.61 39.84 -30.35
C HIS A 129 -54.34 40.69 -31.60
N TYR A 130 -53.11 40.64 -32.10
CA TYR A 130 -52.66 41.41 -33.25
C TYR A 130 -52.39 40.49 -34.43
N ASN A 131 -52.99 40.81 -35.59
CA ASN A 131 -52.66 40.15 -36.84
C ASN A 131 -51.47 40.86 -37.49
N VAL A 132 -50.30 40.22 -37.43
CA VAL A 132 -49.04 40.74 -38.00
C VAL A 132 -49.18 41.10 -39.47
N LYS A 133 -49.95 40.33 -40.25
CA LYS A 133 -50.19 40.60 -41.68
C LYS A 133 -51.01 41.88 -41.87
N SER A 134 -52.08 42.04 -41.10
CA SER A 134 -52.91 43.26 -41.12
C SER A 134 -52.09 44.49 -40.74
N TRP A 135 -51.28 44.38 -39.68
CA TRP A 135 -50.41 45.46 -39.23
C TRP A 135 -49.38 45.86 -40.29
N HIS A 136 -48.82 44.87 -41.00
CA HIS A 136 -47.91 45.13 -42.11
C HIS A 136 -48.59 45.86 -43.27
N GLU A 137 -49.81 45.44 -43.63
CA GLU A 137 -50.59 46.10 -44.68
C GLU A 137 -50.96 47.54 -44.31
N ASP A 138 -51.38 47.79 -43.07
CA ASP A 138 -51.71 49.13 -42.58
C ASP A 138 -50.47 50.03 -42.48
N TRP A 139 -49.32 49.45 -42.12
CA TRP A 139 -48.04 50.14 -42.18
C TRP A 139 -47.67 50.55 -43.61
N ILE A 140 -47.85 49.67 -44.60
CA ILE A 140 -47.63 49.99 -46.01
C ILE A 140 -48.56 51.11 -46.48
N LYS A 141 -49.85 51.08 -46.12
CA LYS A 141 -50.80 52.15 -46.47
C LYS A 141 -50.36 53.49 -45.87
N THR A 142 -49.97 53.47 -44.60
CA THR A 142 -49.45 54.66 -43.90
C THR A 142 -48.21 55.21 -44.61
N LEU A 143 -47.27 54.35 -45.00
CA LEU A 143 -46.09 54.75 -45.77
C LEU A 143 -46.46 55.42 -47.11
N LYS A 144 -47.45 54.90 -47.84
CA LYS A 144 -47.93 55.50 -49.10
C LYS A 144 -48.55 56.88 -48.89
N VAL A 145 -49.44 57.02 -47.90
CA VAL A 145 -50.08 58.30 -47.55
C VAL A 145 -49.02 59.32 -47.15
N MET A 146 -48.09 58.90 -46.29
CA MET A 146 -46.96 59.74 -45.93
C MET A 146 -46.21 60.18 -47.18
N ASP A 147 -45.98 59.31 -48.16
CA ASP A 147 -45.16 59.60 -49.36
C ASP A 147 -45.87 60.65 -50.24
N SER A 148 -47.18 60.49 -50.42
CA SER A 148 -48.01 61.45 -51.16
C SER A 148 -48.13 62.84 -50.51
N ILE A 149 -48.01 62.94 -49.18
CA ILE A 149 -48.16 64.22 -48.45
C ILE A 149 -46.79 64.87 -48.19
N SER A 150 -45.69 64.18 -48.51
CA SER A 150 -44.35 64.70 -48.24
C SER A 150 -43.96 65.80 -49.23
N ARG A 151 -43.55 66.97 -48.73
CA ARG A 151 -43.04 68.09 -49.53
C ARG A 151 -41.70 67.78 -50.21
N TYR A 152 -40.92 66.86 -49.65
CA TYR A 152 -39.63 66.43 -50.17
C TYR A 152 -39.66 64.92 -50.38
N PRO A 153 -39.07 64.38 -51.47
CA PRO A 153 -39.02 62.94 -51.68
C PRO A 153 -38.33 62.31 -50.47
N ARG A 154 -39.04 61.46 -49.73
CA ARG A 154 -38.40 60.65 -48.71
C ARG A 154 -37.47 59.71 -49.45
N GLY A 155 -36.18 60.02 -49.41
CA GLY A 155 -35.16 59.19 -50.00
C GLY A 155 -35.37 57.73 -49.58
N ARG A 156 -34.97 56.80 -50.43
CA ARG A 156 -34.83 55.37 -50.09
C ARG A 156 -33.72 55.16 -49.05
N SER A 157 -33.63 56.01 -48.04
CA SER A 157 -32.72 55.88 -46.92
C SER A 157 -33.26 54.76 -46.03
N ASN A 158 -32.67 53.58 -46.28
CA ASN A 158 -32.77 52.32 -45.56
C ASN A 158 -33.79 51.31 -46.09
N GLN A 159 -33.57 50.86 -47.34
CA GLN A 159 -33.50 49.41 -47.59
C GLN A 159 -32.24 48.81 -46.91
N GLN A 160 -31.94 49.21 -45.68
CA GLN A 160 -31.05 48.44 -44.83
C GLN A 160 -31.89 47.27 -44.37
N LYS A 161 -31.75 46.18 -45.14
CA LYS A 161 -31.52 44.84 -44.63
C LYS A 161 -31.65 44.80 -43.08
N VAL A 162 -32.85 44.61 -42.56
CA VAL A 162 -33.02 43.75 -41.39
C VAL A 162 -32.90 42.30 -41.88
N PHE A 163 -31.79 42.02 -42.57
CA PHE A 163 -31.14 40.73 -42.46
C PHE A 163 -30.63 40.74 -41.02
N PHE A 164 -31.48 40.36 -40.06
CA PHE A 164 -31.07 40.13 -38.69
C PHE A 164 -30.01 39.02 -38.76
N PRO A 165 -28.69 39.33 -38.70
CA PRO A 165 -27.65 38.30 -38.77
C PRO A 165 -27.71 37.39 -37.53
N TYR A 166 -28.46 37.83 -36.52
CA TYR A 166 -28.65 37.17 -35.23
C TYR A 166 -29.82 36.16 -35.26
N LEU A 167 -30.84 36.32 -36.13
CA LEU A 167 -31.96 35.38 -36.22
C LEU A 167 -31.65 34.17 -37.12
N LEU A 168 -30.87 34.34 -38.19
CA LEU A 168 -30.38 33.19 -38.98
C LEU A 168 -29.31 32.38 -38.24
N LYS A 169 -28.51 32.99 -37.36
CA LYS A 169 -27.57 32.24 -36.50
C LYS A 169 -28.31 31.33 -35.51
N CYS A 170 -29.43 31.77 -34.95
CA CYS A 170 -30.21 30.95 -34.02
C CYS A 170 -30.90 29.76 -34.71
N LEU A 171 -31.45 29.93 -35.93
CA LEU A 171 -32.07 28.81 -36.65
C LEU A 171 -31.03 27.79 -37.16
N PHE A 172 -29.83 28.23 -37.55
CA PHE A 172 -28.74 27.31 -37.92
C PHE A 172 -28.20 26.55 -36.70
N PHE A 173 -28.10 27.20 -35.53
CA PHE A 173 -27.68 26.53 -34.29
C PHE A 173 -28.71 25.50 -33.80
N ILE A 174 -30.01 25.78 -33.91
CA ILE A 174 -31.06 24.84 -33.50
C ILE A 174 -31.14 23.64 -34.46
N SER A 175 -30.98 23.86 -35.77
CA SER A 175 -30.99 22.78 -36.78
C SER A 175 -29.76 21.86 -36.69
N VAL A 176 -28.58 22.41 -36.35
CA VAL A 176 -27.37 21.62 -36.12
C VAL A 176 -27.46 20.85 -34.79
N TYR A 177 -28.04 21.42 -33.73
CA TYR A 177 -28.22 20.72 -32.44
C TYR A 177 -29.27 19.59 -32.50
N GLN A 178 -30.30 19.71 -33.33
CA GLN A 178 -31.29 18.65 -33.51
C GLN A 178 -30.80 17.49 -34.40
N ASN A 179 -29.83 17.72 -35.31
CA ASN A 179 -29.29 16.67 -36.18
C ASN A 179 -28.12 15.87 -35.58
N THR A 180 -27.49 16.35 -34.50
CA THR A 180 -26.38 15.63 -33.82
C THR A 180 -26.84 14.70 -32.69
N MET A 181 -28.12 14.68 -32.34
CA MET A 181 -28.71 13.82 -31.30
C MET A 181 -29.57 12.68 -31.85
N SER A 182 -29.55 12.47 -33.17
CA SER A 182 -30.24 11.37 -33.86
C SER A 182 -29.24 10.50 -34.64
N LEU A 183 -28.18 10.05 -33.96
CA LEU A 183 -27.40 8.88 -34.37
C LEU A 183 -27.85 7.70 -33.49
N PRO A 184 -28.49 6.66 -34.05
CA PRO A 184 -28.88 5.49 -33.30
C PRO A 184 -27.67 4.56 -33.09
N LEU A 185 -27.55 4.03 -31.87
CA LEU A 185 -27.16 2.64 -31.66
C LEU A 185 -28.35 1.76 -32.05
#